data_AF-A0A935LQ82-F1
#
_entry.id   AF-A0A935LQ82-F1
#
_cell.length_a   1.000
_cell.length_b   1.000
_cell.length_c   1.000
_cell.angle_alpha   90.00
_cell.angle_beta   90.00
_cell.angle_gamma   90.00
#
_symmetry.space_group_name_H-M   'P 1'
#
loop_
_entity.id
_entity.type
_entity.pdbx_description
1 polymer ?
#
loop_
_entity_poly.entity_id
_entity_poly.type
_entity_poly.pdbx_seq_one_letter_code
_entity_poly.pdbx_strand_id
1 'polypeptide(L)'
;MKYVACTVGLLLLLGCSKEPGEGGKAEIRGRVMEQDHNANGVPNGDPYLLMDKTVFIIYGDASDGAFPDDNVDTGPYGEFRFKWLRKGSYTVYVVSDCDDCDGGKKTVFASVEVGDRKEVVDAGTLLVEKH
;
A
#
# COMPACT_ATOMS: atom_id res chain seq x y z
N MET A 1 -65.42 0.00 -8.81
CA MET A 1 -64.04 -0.54 -8.86
C MET A 1 -63.10 0.59 -9.22
N LYS A 2 -62.30 1.09 -8.27
CA LYS A 2 -61.21 2.05 -8.52
C LYS A 2 -59.98 1.48 -7.84
N TYR A 3 -59.10 0.85 -8.60
CA TYR A 3 -57.83 0.34 -8.09
C TYR A 3 -56.82 1.49 -8.16
N VAL A 4 -56.44 1.99 -6.98
CA VAL A 4 -55.29 2.87 -6.80
C VAL A 4 -54.06 1.99 -6.99
N ALA A 5 -53.41 2.10 -8.14
CA ALA A 5 -52.12 1.48 -8.40
C ALA A 5 -51.04 2.34 -7.72
N CYS A 6 -50.73 1.99 -6.47
CA CYS A 6 -49.60 2.53 -5.73
C CYS A 6 -48.32 1.91 -6.31
N THR A 7 -47.71 2.59 -7.29
CA THR A 7 -46.38 2.26 -7.80
C THR A 7 -45.36 2.59 -6.69
N VAL A 8 -45.19 1.65 -5.77
CA VAL A 8 -44.17 1.66 -4.72
C VAL A 8 -42.81 1.47 -5.37
N GLY A 9 -41.93 2.44 -5.11
CA GLY A 9 -40.61 2.56 -5.70
C GLY A 9 -39.70 1.37 -5.42
N LEU A 10 -39.05 0.92 -6.48
CA LEU A 10 -37.89 0.05 -6.44
C LEU A 10 -36.66 0.89 -6.09
N LEU A 11 -36.48 1.21 -4.80
CA LEU A 11 -35.19 1.71 -4.30
C LEU A 11 -34.20 0.54 -4.37
N LEU A 12 -33.39 0.54 -5.43
CA LEU A 12 -32.21 -0.30 -5.56
C LEU A 12 -31.29 -0.03 -4.37
N LEU A 13 -31.15 -1.01 -3.48
CA LEU A 13 -30.14 -1.03 -2.44
C LEU A 13 -28.77 -1.22 -3.10
N LEU A 14 -28.24 -0.17 -3.74
CA LEU A 14 -26.82 -0.07 -4.01
C LEU A 14 -26.14 0.12 -2.66
N GLY A 15 -25.85 -1.00 -2.00
CA GLY A 15 -25.01 -1.02 -0.81
C GLY A 15 -23.67 -0.43 -1.19
N CYS A 16 -23.44 0.81 -0.80
CA CYS A 16 -22.18 1.50 -0.99
C CYS A 16 -21.11 0.74 -0.18
N SER A 17 -20.31 -0.10 -0.85
CA SER A 17 -19.07 -0.57 -0.26
C SER A 17 -18.25 0.68 0.02
N LYS A 18 -17.93 0.91 1.29
CA LYS A 18 -17.06 2.03 1.64
C LYS A 18 -15.76 1.89 0.86
N GLU A 19 -15.35 2.98 0.23
CA GLU A 19 -14.06 3.05 -0.45
C GLU A 19 -12.92 2.70 0.51
N PRO A 20 -11.79 2.19 -0.03
CA PRO A 20 -10.57 2.00 0.73
C PRO A 20 -10.17 3.28 1.46
N GLY A 21 -9.44 3.11 2.55
CA GLY A 21 -8.90 4.20 3.37
C GLY A 21 -9.15 4.02 4.85
N GLU A 22 -9.15 5.12 5.59
CA GLU A 22 -9.14 5.12 7.05
C GLU A 22 -10.50 4.90 7.73
N GLY A 23 -10.45 4.55 9.01
CA GLY A 23 -11.62 4.41 9.91
C GLY A 23 -12.18 2.99 10.00
N GLY A 24 -11.43 1.99 9.53
CA GLY A 24 -11.70 0.57 9.80
C GLY A 24 -10.91 0.04 11.00
N LYS A 25 -10.69 -1.27 11.04
CA LYS A 25 -9.90 -1.93 12.11
C LYS A 25 -8.89 -2.93 11.55
N ALA A 26 -8.69 -2.95 10.23
CA ALA A 26 -7.68 -3.76 9.59
C ALA A 26 -6.31 -3.07 9.66
N GLU A 27 -5.27 -3.85 9.41
CA GLU A 27 -3.89 -3.38 9.36
C GLU A 27 -3.18 -4.00 8.16
N ILE A 28 -2.27 -3.24 7.55
CA ILE A 28 -1.29 -3.75 6.58
C ILE A 28 0.08 -3.64 7.24
N ARG A 29 0.86 -4.72 7.20
CA ARG A 29 2.20 -4.81 7.76
C ARG A 29 3.17 -5.30 6.70
N GLY A 30 4.45 -5.01 6.85
CA GLY A 30 5.48 -5.56 5.99
C GLY A 30 6.86 -5.17 6.50
N ARG A 31 7.88 -5.39 5.68
CA ARG A 31 9.25 -4.96 5.96
C ARG A 31 9.91 -4.32 4.75
N VAL A 32 10.89 -3.47 5.01
CA VAL A 32 11.81 -2.96 4.00
C VAL A 32 13.21 -3.51 4.27
N MET A 33 13.84 -3.99 3.21
CA MET A 33 15.24 -4.39 3.21
C MET A 33 16.00 -3.61 2.15
N GLU A 34 17.29 -3.41 2.35
CA GLU A 34 18.18 -2.73 1.41
C GLU A 34 19.25 -3.69 0.90
N GLN A 35 19.47 -3.70 -0.41
CA GLN A 35 20.61 -4.33 -1.04
C GLN A 35 21.61 -3.24 -1.46
N ASP A 36 22.79 -3.31 -0.87
CA ASP A 36 23.92 -2.44 -1.22
C ASP A 36 24.61 -2.97 -2.48
N HIS A 37 24.97 -2.08 -3.40
CA HIS A 37 25.78 -2.39 -4.57
C HIS A 37 27.10 -1.65 -4.49
N ASN A 38 28.15 -2.26 -5.04
CA ASN A 38 29.40 -1.54 -5.24
C ASN A 38 29.35 -0.66 -6.50
N ALA A 39 30.41 0.12 -6.73
CA ALA A 39 30.52 1.03 -7.88
C ALA A 39 30.41 0.38 -9.27
N ASN A 40 30.43 -0.95 -9.37
CA ASN A 40 30.22 -1.69 -10.61
C ASN A 40 28.79 -2.28 -10.72
N GLY A 41 27.88 -1.91 -9.81
CA GLY A 41 26.50 -2.40 -9.77
C GLY A 41 26.37 -3.84 -9.29
N VAL A 42 27.37 -4.40 -8.61
CA VAL A 42 27.34 -5.78 -8.10
C VAL A 42 26.89 -5.81 -6.65
N PRO A 43 25.94 -6.70 -6.26
CA PRO A 43 25.50 -6.85 -4.87
C PRO A 43 26.67 -7.04 -3.91
N ASN A 44 26.72 -6.18 -2.89
CA ASN A 44 27.72 -6.19 -1.84
C ASN A 44 27.15 -6.88 -0.59
N GLY A 45 27.21 -8.21 -0.56
CA GLY A 45 26.65 -9.02 0.52
C GLY A 45 25.14 -9.21 0.42
N ASP A 46 24.55 -9.78 1.48
CA ASP A 46 23.11 -10.05 1.55
C ASP A 46 22.32 -8.79 1.93
N PRO A 47 21.05 -8.67 1.50
CA PRO A 47 20.17 -7.59 1.93
C PRO A 47 20.02 -7.51 3.45
N TYR A 48 19.93 -6.30 3.99
CA TYR A 48 19.77 -6.04 5.42
C TYR A 48 18.51 -5.23 5.73
N LEU A 49 18.08 -5.27 6.98
CA LEU A 49 16.88 -4.55 7.45
C LEU A 49 17.11 -3.04 7.39
N LEU A 50 16.17 -2.31 6.79
CA LEU A 50 16.31 -0.87 6.57
C LEU A 50 15.45 -0.07 7.56
N MET A 51 16.11 0.56 8.53
CA MET A 51 15.49 1.43 9.54
C MET A 51 15.28 2.86 9.01
N ASP A 52 14.32 3.58 9.59
CA ASP A 52 14.08 5.02 9.32
C ASP A 52 13.82 5.33 7.83
N LYS A 53 13.20 4.37 7.13
CA LYS A 53 12.80 4.52 5.74
C LYS A 53 11.31 4.82 5.65
N THR A 54 10.98 5.91 4.96
CA THR A 54 9.58 6.25 4.72
C THR A 54 8.93 5.30 3.71
N VAL A 55 7.81 4.72 4.13
CA VAL A 55 6.93 3.88 3.34
C VAL A 55 5.61 4.62 3.18
N PHE A 56 5.11 4.67 1.95
CA PHE A 56 3.88 5.37 1.59
C PHE A 56 2.77 4.37 1.30
N ILE A 57 1.53 4.81 1.50
CA ILE A 57 0.33 4.07 1.09
C ILE A 57 -0.54 4.93 0.19
N ILE A 58 -1.15 4.28 -0.79
CA ILE A 58 -2.21 4.80 -1.65
C ILE A 58 -3.46 3.95 -1.38
N TYR A 59 -4.58 4.62 -1.17
CA TYR A 59 -5.89 4.00 -0.97
C TYR A 59 -6.49 3.67 -2.33
N GLY A 60 -6.21 2.45 -2.79
CA GLY A 60 -6.57 1.94 -4.12
C GLY A 60 -5.34 1.55 -4.93
N ASP A 61 -5.51 1.57 -6.25
CA ASP A 61 -4.46 1.22 -7.20
C ASP A 61 -3.53 2.41 -7.47
N ALA A 62 -2.22 2.16 -7.54
CA ALA A 62 -1.27 3.14 -8.04
C ALA A 62 -1.47 3.32 -9.55
N SER A 63 -2.02 4.46 -9.94
CA SER A 63 -2.11 4.95 -11.32
C SER A 63 -1.18 6.14 -11.51
N ASP A 64 -0.87 6.47 -12.77
CA ASP A 64 -0.03 7.62 -13.09
C ASP A 64 -0.60 8.91 -12.45
N GLY A 65 0.22 9.57 -11.63
CA GLY A 65 -0.18 10.78 -10.91
C GLY A 65 -0.94 10.54 -9.59
N ALA A 66 -1.01 9.29 -9.09
CA ALA A 66 -1.54 9.00 -7.77
C ALA A 66 -0.68 9.69 -6.69
N PHE A 67 -1.36 10.35 -5.74
CA PHE A 67 -0.73 10.98 -4.58
C PHE A 67 -0.68 9.98 -3.43
N PRO A 68 0.36 10.01 -2.57
CA PRO A 68 0.33 9.26 -1.32
C PRO A 68 -0.79 9.79 -0.42
N ASP A 69 -1.57 8.88 0.15
CA ASP A 69 -2.63 9.21 1.10
C ASP A 69 -2.08 9.31 2.54
N ASP A 70 -1.13 8.46 2.90
CA ASP A 70 -0.47 8.45 4.21
C ASP A 70 0.97 7.88 4.10
N ASN A 71 1.77 8.05 5.14
CA ASN A 71 3.12 7.51 5.23
C ASN A 71 3.53 7.16 6.67
N VAL A 72 4.41 6.16 6.79
CA VAL A 72 5.04 5.77 8.06
C VAL A 72 6.52 5.48 7.83
N ASP A 73 7.33 5.66 8.85
CA ASP A 73 8.74 5.25 8.79
C ASP A 73 8.91 3.83 9.34
N THR A 74 9.88 3.10 8.79
CA THR A 74 10.21 1.76 9.26
C THR A 74 10.81 1.79 10.66
N GLY A 75 10.42 0.77 11.44
CA GLY A 75 10.96 0.51 12.76
C GLY A 75 12.39 -0.05 12.77
N PRO A 76 12.90 -0.43 13.95
CA PRO A 76 14.27 -0.88 14.14
C PRO A 76 14.64 -2.17 13.41
N TYR A 77 13.67 -2.93 12.92
CA TYR A 77 13.88 -4.16 12.15
C TYR A 77 13.27 -4.06 10.75
N GLY A 78 13.19 -2.83 10.20
CA GLY A 78 12.67 -2.54 8.88
C GLY A 78 11.16 -2.72 8.75
N GLU A 79 10.45 -3.01 9.83
CA GLU A 79 9.01 -3.23 9.82
C GLU A 79 8.22 -1.92 9.67
N PHE A 80 7.17 -1.96 8.86
CA PHE A 80 6.20 -0.87 8.76
C PHE A 80 4.80 -1.37 9.05
N ARG A 81 3.90 -0.46 9.41
CA ARG A 81 2.50 -0.79 9.68
C ARG A 81 1.57 0.38 9.46
N PHE A 82 0.59 0.19 8.59
CA PHE A 82 -0.59 1.03 8.46
C PHE A 82 -1.76 0.41 9.23
N LYS A 83 -2.52 1.22 9.96
CA LYS A 83 -3.61 0.76 10.83
C LYS A 83 -4.92 1.44 10.48
N TRP A 84 -5.99 0.90 11.07
CA TRP A 84 -7.32 1.48 11.00
C TRP A 84 -7.86 1.54 9.58
N LEU A 85 -7.49 0.55 8.78
CA LEU A 85 -7.87 0.46 7.38
C LEU A 85 -9.24 -0.20 7.23
N ARG A 86 -10.01 0.29 6.26
CA ARG A 86 -11.24 -0.34 5.77
C ARG A 86 -10.91 -1.54 4.88
N LYS A 87 -11.95 -2.24 4.43
CA LYS A 87 -11.80 -3.24 3.38
C LYS A 87 -11.50 -2.56 2.05
N GLY A 88 -10.77 -3.24 1.19
CA GLY A 88 -10.50 -2.82 -0.18
C GLY A 88 -9.03 -2.94 -0.55
N SER A 89 -8.72 -2.41 -1.73
CA SER A 89 -7.39 -2.47 -2.33
C SER A 89 -6.52 -1.31 -1.88
N TYR A 90 -5.23 -1.59 -1.70
CA TYR A 90 -4.22 -0.66 -1.25
C TYR A 90 -2.94 -0.89 -2.04
N THR A 91 -2.20 0.18 -2.30
CA THR A 91 -0.85 0.08 -2.85
C THR A 91 0.13 0.69 -1.86
N VAL A 92 1.09 -0.11 -1.40
CA VAL A 92 2.19 0.34 -0.56
C VAL A 92 3.41 0.54 -1.44
N TYR A 93 4.19 1.59 -1.21
CA TYR A 93 5.42 1.78 -1.95
C TYR A 93 6.53 2.44 -1.14
N VAL A 94 7.76 2.23 -1.60
CA VAL A 94 8.97 2.82 -1.06
C VAL A 94 9.86 3.31 -2.21
N VAL A 95 10.56 4.42 -2.00
CA VAL A 95 11.53 4.94 -2.97
C VAL A 95 12.86 4.20 -2.83
N SER A 96 13.36 3.68 -3.95
CA SER A 96 14.62 2.96 -4.10
C SER A 96 15.58 3.77 -4.97
N ASP A 97 16.88 3.56 -4.76
CA ASP A 97 17.88 4.09 -5.67
C ASP A 97 17.88 3.25 -6.94
N CYS A 98 18.38 3.86 -8.02
CA CYS A 98 18.38 3.25 -9.34
C CYS A 98 19.30 4.04 -10.27
N ASP A 99 20.41 3.43 -10.66
CA ASP A 99 21.43 4.08 -11.50
C ASP A 99 21.02 4.23 -12.97
N ASP A 100 20.20 3.29 -13.48
CA ASP A 100 19.83 3.20 -14.89
C ASP A 100 18.48 3.86 -15.22
N CYS A 101 17.90 4.62 -14.30
CA CYS A 101 16.64 5.33 -14.54
C CYS A 101 16.78 6.84 -14.44
N ASP A 102 15.88 7.52 -15.17
CA ASP A 102 15.79 8.97 -15.15
C ASP A 102 15.48 9.48 -13.72
N GLY A 103 16.25 10.45 -13.26
CA GLY A 103 16.13 11.01 -11.91
C GLY A 103 16.79 10.18 -10.79
N GLY A 104 17.43 9.04 -11.08
CA GLY A 104 18.23 8.28 -10.12
C GLY A 104 17.45 7.57 -9.01
N LYS A 105 16.12 7.51 -9.13
CA LYS A 105 15.20 6.91 -8.15
C LYS A 105 14.09 6.16 -8.88
N LYS A 106 13.67 5.04 -8.29
CA LYS A 106 12.48 4.28 -8.69
C LYS A 106 11.61 4.00 -7.49
N THR A 107 10.36 3.61 -7.70
CA THR A 107 9.48 3.14 -6.63
C THR A 107 9.32 1.63 -6.68
N VAL A 108 9.31 0.98 -5.52
CA VAL A 108 9.02 -0.44 -5.36
C VAL A 108 7.63 -0.55 -4.75
N PHE A 109 6.70 -1.18 -5.47
CA PHE A 109 5.29 -1.27 -5.11
C PHE A 109 4.92 -2.67 -4.59
N ALA A 110 3.96 -2.71 -3.67
CA ALA A 110 3.23 -3.91 -3.28
C ALA A 110 1.72 -3.59 -3.26
N SER A 111 0.95 -4.32 -4.06
CA SER A 111 -0.52 -4.26 -4.05
C SER A 111 -1.06 -5.25 -3.02
N VAL A 112 -2.00 -4.79 -2.19
CA VAL A 112 -2.54 -5.53 -1.05
C VAL A 112 -4.05 -5.37 -1.01
N GLU A 113 -4.77 -6.46 -0.78
CA GLU A 113 -6.23 -6.46 -0.60
C GLU A 113 -6.58 -6.76 0.85
N VAL A 114 -7.39 -5.90 1.47
CA VAL A 114 -7.99 -6.14 2.79
C VAL A 114 -9.40 -6.67 2.59
N GLY A 115 -9.56 -7.98 2.76
CA GLY A 115 -10.83 -8.69 2.62
C GLY A 115 -11.74 -8.60 3.85
N ASP A 116 -11.20 -8.38 5.07
CA ASP A 116 -11.99 -8.30 6.30
C ASP A 116 -11.74 -7.10 7.22
N ARG A 117 -12.78 -6.71 7.99
CA ARG A 117 -12.83 -5.48 8.80
C ARG A 117 -11.78 -5.42 9.90
N LYS A 118 -11.19 -6.55 10.28
CA LYS A 118 -10.21 -6.72 11.37
C LYS A 118 -9.03 -7.58 10.90
N GLU A 119 -8.78 -7.62 9.61
CA GLU A 119 -7.72 -8.42 9.03
C GLU A 119 -6.36 -7.77 9.29
N VAL A 120 -5.33 -8.60 9.44
CA VAL A 120 -3.93 -8.16 9.38
C VAL A 120 -3.35 -8.78 8.13
N VAL A 121 -3.08 -7.95 7.14
CA VAL A 121 -2.52 -8.38 5.85
C VAL A 121 -1.01 -8.11 5.84
N ASP A 122 -0.26 -9.07 5.29
CA ASP A 122 1.18 -8.93 5.08
C ASP A 122 1.44 -8.48 3.64
N ALA A 123 2.05 -7.30 3.49
CA ALA A 123 2.54 -6.75 2.23
C ALA A 123 3.89 -7.37 1.81
N GLY A 124 4.47 -8.23 2.64
CA GLY A 124 5.75 -8.88 2.39
C GLY A 124 6.94 -7.96 2.61
N THR A 125 8.03 -8.27 1.90
CA THR A 125 9.27 -7.50 1.95
C THR A 125 9.40 -6.64 0.70
N LEU A 126 9.55 -5.34 0.89
CA LEU A 126 9.95 -4.39 -0.14
C LEU A 126 11.49 -4.33 -0.13
N LEU A 127 12.12 -4.82 -1.19
CA LEU A 127 13.57 -4.73 -1.37
C LEU A 127 13.91 -3.46 -2.14
N VAL A 128 14.70 -2.57 -1.54
CA VAL A 128 15.23 -1.38 -2.19
C VAL A 128 16.72 -1.53 -2.46
N GLU A 129 17.19 -0.85 -3.48
CA GLU A 129 18.59 -0.82 -3.87
C GLU A 129 19.25 0.45 -3.33
N LYS A 130 20.55 0.33 -3.07
CA LYS A 130 21.48 1.42 -2.81
C LYS A 130 22.74 1.20 -3.66
N HIS A 131 23.29 2.29 -4.18
CA HIS A 131 24.46 2.32 -5.08
C HIS A 131 25.52 3.30 -4.59
#